data_AF-A0A9W8D6A8-F1
#
_entry.id   AF-A0A9W8D6A8-F1
#
_cell.length_a   1.000
_cell.length_b   1.000
_cell.length_c   1.000
_cell.angle_alpha   90.00
_cell.angle_beta   90.00
_cell.angle_gamma   90.00
#
_symmetry.space_group_name_H-M   'P 1'
#
loop_
_entity.id
_entity.type
_entity.pdbx_description
1 polymer ?
#
loop_
_entity_poly.entity_id
_entity_poly.type
_entity_poly.pdbx_seq_one_letter_code
_entity_poly.pdbx_strand_id
1 'polypeptide(L)'
;MNGPASGSGIGIHSRNPSMSVHYMSNGCLATLGFEPSQIIGGQVRNFVLDPLPEAYMEIYKRQSTDNGELEDEDDADVYCWYTNLKNATGGAVLHKMVSMKTDDMVIFMGTAYAEARHQIHNELIVQKINSSGVKQHLNVT
;
A
#
# COMPACT_ATOMS: atom_id res chain seq x y z
N MET A 1 18.52 13.91 -15.74
CA MET A 1 17.72 13.61 -14.53
C MET A 1 17.79 12.11 -14.32
N ASN A 2 18.34 11.66 -13.19
CA ASN A 2 18.32 10.24 -12.83
C ASN A 2 16.88 9.89 -12.47
N GLY A 3 16.30 8.88 -13.13
CA GLY A 3 14.99 8.35 -12.76
C GLY A 3 15.01 7.78 -11.34
N PRO A 4 13.83 7.48 -10.75
CA PRO A 4 13.78 6.77 -9.47
C PRO A 4 14.61 5.49 -9.56
N ALA A 5 15.50 5.28 -8.60
CA ALA A 5 16.28 4.05 -8.53
C ALA A 5 15.36 2.88 -8.17
N SER A 6 15.64 1.70 -8.73
CA SER A 6 15.03 0.47 -8.20
C SER A 6 15.44 0.32 -6.74
N GLY A 7 14.47 0.10 -5.88
CA GLY A 7 14.69 0.06 -4.44
C GLY A 7 13.46 -0.43 -3.71
N SER A 8 13.66 -0.92 -2.50
CA SER A 8 12.60 -1.40 -1.63
C SER A 8 12.59 -0.64 -0.31
N GLY A 9 11.42 -0.50 0.29
CA GLY A 9 11.24 0.12 1.59
C GLY A 9 10.15 -0.58 2.40
N ILE A 10 10.25 -0.47 3.71
CA ILE A 10 9.27 -0.97 4.67
C ILE A 10 8.62 0.22 5.38
N GLY A 11 7.31 0.16 5.57
CA GLY A 11 6.59 1.15 6.37
C GLY A 11 5.51 0.52 7.24
N ILE A 12 5.10 1.27 8.26
CA ILE A 12 4.03 0.91 9.19
C ILE A 12 3.10 2.11 9.34
N HIS A 13 1.81 1.88 9.22
CA HIS A 13 0.80 2.90 9.47
C HIS A 13 -0.40 2.33 10.22
N SER A 14 -1.19 3.21 10.85
CA SER A 14 -2.39 2.81 11.57
C SER A 14 -3.44 2.21 10.63
N ARG A 15 -4.12 1.14 11.08
CA ARG A 15 -5.30 0.54 10.45
C ARG A 15 -6.59 1.22 10.94
N ASN A 16 -6.70 2.51 10.68
CA ASN A 16 -7.89 3.29 10.99
C ASN A 16 -8.01 4.47 10.01
N PRO A 17 -9.12 5.24 10.01
CA PRO A 17 -9.32 6.33 9.07
C PRO A 17 -8.23 7.42 9.07
N SER A 18 -7.42 7.54 10.13
CA SER A 18 -6.32 8.50 10.16
C SER A 18 -5.16 8.10 9.25
N MET A 19 -4.94 6.80 9.03
CA MET A 19 -3.82 6.24 8.26
C MET A 19 -2.47 6.89 8.59
N SER A 20 -2.22 7.15 9.88
CA SER A 20 -1.00 7.82 10.32
C SER A 20 0.22 6.91 10.13
N VAL A 21 1.27 7.44 9.49
CA VAL A 21 2.52 6.71 9.30
C VAL A 21 3.34 6.75 10.58
N HIS A 22 3.61 5.59 11.17
CA HIS A 22 4.39 5.45 12.40
C HIS A 22 5.85 5.13 12.13
N TYR A 23 6.13 4.43 11.04
CA TYR A 23 7.48 4.04 10.67
C TYR A 23 7.65 4.06 9.15
N MET A 24 8.85 4.46 8.73
CA MET A 24 9.31 4.33 7.36
C MET A 24 10.82 4.06 7.36
N SER A 25 11.24 3.04 6.63
CA SER A 25 12.67 2.76 6.41
C SER A 25 13.30 3.78 5.46
N ASN A 26 14.63 3.94 5.51
CA ASN A 26 15.39 4.81 4.59
C ASN A 26 15.24 4.45 3.10
N GLY A 27 14.68 3.29 2.76
CA GLY A 27 14.37 2.93 1.37
C GLY A 27 13.52 3.97 0.64
N CYS A 28 12.66 4.72 1.36
CA CYS A 28 11.83 5.77 0.78
C CYS A 28 12.64 6.92 0.15
N LEU A 29 13.87 7.17 0.61
CA LEU A 29 14.73 8.20 0.02
C LEU A 29 15.18 7.79 -1.39
N ALA A 30 15.56 6.53 -1.56
CA ALA A 30 15.98 6.00 -2.85
C ALA A 30 14.80 5.85 -3.84
N THR A 31 13.63 5.45 -3.35
CA THR A 31 12.47 5.15 -4.20
C THR A 31 11.57 6.36 -4.48
N LEU A 32 11.39 7.24 -3.49
CA LEU A 32 10.46 8.37 -3.53
C LEU A 32 11.15 9.73 -3.33
N GLY A 33 12.42 9.78 -2.92
CA GLY A 33 13.14 11.03 -2.68
C GLY A 33 12.76 11.75 -1.39
N PHE A 34 12.03 11.10 -0.49
CA PHE A 34 11.69 11.64 0.83
C PHE A 34 12.61 11.07 1.92
N GLU A 35 13.02 11.92 2.85
CA GLU A 35 13.55 11.47 4.14
C GLU A 35 12.42 10.88 5.00
N PRO A 36 12.65 9.83 5.81
CA PRO A 36 11.62 9.25 6.66
C PRO A 36 10.90 10.27 7.56
N SER A 37 11.63 11.27 8.06
CA SER A 37 11.08 12.34 8.90
C SER A 37 10.04 13.22 8.20
N GLN A 38 10.00 13.20 6.87
CA GLN A 38 8.99 13.92 6.07
C GLN A 38 7.71 13.10 5.89
N ILE A 39 7.77 11.79 6.13
CA ILE A 39 6.64 10.86 5.95
C ILE A 39 6.01 10.50 7.30
N ILE A 40 6.84 10.22 8.31
CA ILE A 40 6.41 9.84 9.65
C ILE A 40 5.55 10.96 10.27
N GLY A 41 4.41 10.58 10.84
CA GLY A 41 3.38 11.49 11.35
C GLY A 41 2.43 12.03 10.29
N GLY A 42 2.76 11.88 9.00
CA GLY A 42 1.86 12.14 7.88
C GLY A 42 0.78 11.07 7.72
N GLN A 43 -0.11 11.26 6.75
CA GLN A 43 -1.16 10.31 6.40
C GLN A 43 -0.82 9.61 5.09
N VAL A 44 -0.98 8.29 5.00
CA VAL A 44 -0.68 7.49 3.80
C VAL A 44 -1.33 8.06 2.54
N ARG A 45 -2.60 8.50 2.64
CA ARG A 45 -3.35 9.10 1.52
C ARG A 45 -2.69 10.30 0.87
N ASN A 46 -1.81 11.02 1.58
CA ASN A 46 -1.10 12.17 1.02
C ASN A 46 0.01 11.75 0.03
N PHE A 47 0.36 10.46 0.02
CA PHE A 47 1.41 9.87 -0.78
C PHE A 47 0.87 8.90 -1.84
N VAL A 48 -0.42 8.57 -1.84
CA VAL A 48 -1.06 7.74 -2.87
C VAL A 48 -1.65 8.64 -3.95
N LEU A 49 -1.29 8.41 -5.21
CA LEU A 49 -1.78 9.20 -6.35
C LEU A 49 -2.96 8.54 -7.09
N ASP A 50 -3.23 7.27 -6.82
CA ASP A 50 -4.38 6.58 -7.40
C ASP A 50 -5.70 7.27 -6.94
N PRO A 51 -6.76 7.27 -7.78
CA PRO A 51 -7.97 8.08 -7.64
C PRO A 51 -8.88 7.65 -6.50
N LEU A 52 -8.45 6.64 -5.73
CA LEU A 52 -9.18 6.04 -4.63
C LEU A 52 -8.33 5.98 -3.36
N PRO A 53 -7.76 7.11 -2.87
CA PRO A 53 -6.98 7.09 -1.63
C PRO A 53 -7.85 6.76 -0.41
N GLU A 54 -9.15 7.04 -0.48
CA GLU A 54 -10.15 6.63 0.52
C GLU A 54 -10.36 5.11 0.49
N ALA A 55 -10.33 4.49 -0.70
CA ALA A 55 -10.53 3.05 -0.84
C ALA A 55 -9.33 2.22 -0.33
N TYR A 56 -8.21 2.89 -0.03
CA TYR A 56 -7.05 2.29 0.60
C TYR A 56 -7.39 1.56 1.92
N MET A 57 -8.28 2.14 2.74
CA MET A 57 -8.70 1.49 3.98
C MET A 57 -9.68 0.34 3.74
N GLU A 58 -10.44 0.37 2.63
CA GLU A 58 -11.37 -0.71 2.26
C GLU A 58 -10.62 -2.02 2.00
N ILE A 59 -9.35 -1.96 1.59
CA ILE A 59 -8.48 -3.13 1.43
C ILE A 59 -8.45 -3.99 2.70
N TYR A 60 -8.46 -3.33 3.87
CA TYR A 60 -8.27 -3.95 5.17
C TYR A 60 -9.54 -4.06 6.00
N LYS A 61 -10.70 -3.64 5.45
CA LYS A 61 -11.98 -3.78 6.15
C LYS A 61 -12.44 -5.24 6.15
N ARG A 62 -13.20 -5.60 7.19
CA ARG A 62 -13.94 -6.86 7.25
C ARG A 62 -14.82 -6.99 6.01
N GLN A 63 -14.55 -7.99 5.18
CA GLN A 63 -15.49 -8.36 4.13
C GLN A 63 -16.57 -9.25 4.74
N SER A 64 -17.82 -8.99 4.36
CA SER A 64 -18.89 -9.96 4.58
C SER A 64 -18.62 -11.13 3.66
N THR A 65 -18.56 -12.34 4.21
CA THR A 65 -18.67 -13.53 3.37
C THR A 65 -20.07 -13.58 2.75
N ASP A 66 -20.24 -14.32 1.65
CA ASP A 66 -21.54 -14.54 0.98
C ASP A 66 -22.59 -15.16 1.91
N ASN A 67 -22.16 -15.73 3.05
CA ASN A 67 -23.02 -16.31 4.08
C ASN A 67 -23.39 -15.31 5.20
N GLY A 68 -22.95 -14.06 5.12
CA GLY A 68 -23.20 -13.04 6.14
C GLY A 68 -22.33 -13.17 7.39
N GLU A 69 -21.36 -14.09 7.41
CA GLU A 69 -20.34 -14.17 8.46
C GLU A 69 -19.26 -13.13 8.18
N LEU A 70 -18.91 -12.35 9.19
CA LEU A 70 -17.78 -11.41 9.11
C LEU A 70 -16.49 -12.24 9.14
N GLU A 71 -15.56 -11.99 8.21
CA GLU A 71 -14.22 -12.59 8.30
C GLU A 71 -13.63 -12.37 9.70
N ASP A 72 -13.05 -13.43 10.27
CA ASP A 72 -12.38 -13.38 11.57
C ASP A 72 -11.26 -12.35 11.52
N GLU A 73 -11.21 -11.47 12.53
CA GLU A 73 -10.16 -10.43 12.63
C GLU A 73 -8.77 -11.03 12.84
N ASP A 74 -8.73 -12.29 13.29
CA ASP A 74 -7.53 -13.03 13.66
C ASP A 74 -6.79 -13.64 12.45
N ASP A 75 -7.40 -13.64 11.27
CA ASP A 75 -6.76 -14.14 10.06
C ASP A 75 -5.72 -13.13 9.54
N ALA A 76 -4.44 -13.50 9.67
CA ALA A 76 -3.30 -12.77 9.15
C ALA A 76 -3.23 -12.87 7.61
N ASP A 77 -4.04 -12.06 6.94
CA ASP A 77 -4.05 -11.95 5.48
C ASP A 77 -2.83 -11.18 4.96
N VAL A 78 -2.26 -11.68 3.86
CA VAL A 78 -1.23 -10.98 3.08
C VAL A 78 -1.84 -10.46 1.79
N TYR A 79 -1.63 -9.20 1.50
CA TYR A 79 -2.15 -8.51 0.34
C TYR A 79 -1.00 -8.16 -0.59
N CYS A 80 -1.12 -8.49 -1.87
CA CYS A 80 -0.21 -8.05 -2.92
C CYS A 80 -0.93 -7.07 -3.83
N TRP A 81 -0.35 -5.90 -4.05
CA TRP A 81 -0.99 -4.86 -4.82
C TRP A 81 -0.02 -3.95 -5.55
N TYR A 82 -0.55 -3.19 -6.50
CA TYR A 82 0.19 -2.17 -7.24
C TYR A 82 -0.42 -0.80 -6.96
N THR A 83 0.43 0.22 -6.82
CA THR A 83 -0.02 1.60 -6.58
C THR A 83 0.96 2.62 -7.11
N ASN A 84 0.44 3.77 -7.51
CA ASN A 84 1.25 4.94 -7.80
C ASN A 84 1.44 5.76 -6.52
N LEU A 85 2.70 5.84 -6.09
CA LEU A 85 3.07 6.73 -4.99
C LEU A 85 3.60 8.05 -5.52
N LYS A 86 3.26 9.14 -4.83
CA LYS A 86 3.81 10.48 -5.05
C LYS A 86 5.24 10.51 -4.55
N ASN A 87 6.18 10.96 -5.38
CA ASN A 87 7.55 11.23 -4.97
C ASN A 87 7.73 12.68 -4.47
N ALA A 88 8.92 13.03 -4.00
CA ALA A 88 9.24 14.35 -3.45
C ALA A 88 9.13 15.50 -4.48
N THR A 89 9.17 15.21 -5.78
CA THR A 89 8.96 16.19 -6.84
C THR A 89 7.49 16.29 -7.28
N GLY A 90 6.60 15.45 -6.73
CA GLY A 90 5.19 15.38 -7.07
C GLY A 90 4.86 14.43 -8.23
N GLY A 91 5.84 13.75 -8.81
CA GLY A 91 5.65 12.73 -9.85
C GLY A 91 5.18 11.39 -9.29
N ALA A 92 4.63 10.55 -10.16
CA ALA A 92 4.21 9.20 -9.83
C ALA A 92 5.35 8.18 -9.96
N VAL A 93 5.44 7.26 -8.99
CA VAL A 93 6.34 6.11 -9.02
C VAL A 93 5.52 4.86 -8.71
N LEU A 94 5.44 3.95 -9.68
CA LEU A 94 4.76 2.67 -9.51
C LEU A 94 5.50 1.80 -8.50
N HIS A 95 4.78 1.36 -7.49
CA HIS A 95 5.25 0.42 -6.50
C HIS A 95 4.44 -0.88 -6.57
N LYS A 96 5.15 -2.00 -6.47
CA LYS A 96 4.54 -3.26 -6.03
C LYS A 96 4.64 -3.32 -4.52
N MET A 97 3.52 -3.61 -3.90
CA MET A 97 3.35 -3.60 -2.47
C MET A 97 2.97 -5.01 -1.99
N VAL A 98 3.54 -5.38 -0.86
CA VAL A 98 3.10 -6.52 -0.06
C VAL A 98 2.74 -5.96 1.31
N SER A 99 1.51 -6.13 1.76
CA SER A 99 1.08 -5.68 3.08
C SER A 99 0.43 -6.79 3.88
N MET A 100 0.54 -6.68 5.21
CA MET A 100 -0.16 -7.53 6.16
C MET A 100 -0.88 -6.64 7.16
N LYS A 101 -2.11 -7.01 7.49
CA LYS A 101 -2.89 -6.34 8.54
C LYS A 101 -2.59 -6.97 9.90
N THR A 102 -2.63 -6.15 10.93
CA THR A 102 -2.67 -6.53 12.35
C THR A 102 -3.85 -5.81 12.99
N ASP A 103 -4.09 -5.99 14.29
CA ASP A 103 -5.24 -5.40 15.00
C ASP A 103 -5.37 -3.89 14.79
N ASP A 104 -4.27 -3.14 14.91
CA ASP A 104 -4.26 -1.68 14.87
C ASP A 104 -3.33 -1.10 13.81
N MET A 105 -2.51 -1.92 13.16
CA MET A 105 -1.51 -1.48 12.19
C MET A 105 -1.56 -2.27 10.88
N VAL A 106 -1.02 -1.66 9.84
CA VAL A 106 -0.64 -2.32 8.59
C VAL A 106 0.85 -2.19 8.43
N ILE A 107 1.51 -3.32 8.15
CA ILE A 107 2.93 -3.38 7.82
C ILE A 107 3.01 -3.64 6.33
N PHE A 108 3.81 -2.85 5.61
CA PHE A 108 3.98 -3.01 4.18
C PHE A 108 5.44 -2.98 3.75
N MET A 109 5.72 -3.70 2.66
CA MET A 109 6.97 -3.67 1.92
C MET A 109 6.66 -3.23 0.50
N GLY A 110 7.24 -2.12 0.08
CA GLY A 110 7.10 -1.57 -1.27
C GLY A 110 8.38 -1.71 -2.06
N THR A 111 8.29 -2.03 -3.35
CA THR A 111 9.42 -2.01 -4.30
C THR A 111 9.07 -1.13 -5.49
N ALA A 112 9.92 -0.15 -5.77
CA ALA A 112 9.77 0.76 -6.90
C ALA A 112 10.16 0.08 -8.22
N TYR A 113 9.30 0.19 -9.23
CA TYR A 113 9.57 -0.27 -10.59
C TYR A 113 10.05 0.90 -11.45
N ALA A 114 11.36 0.98 -11.69
CA ALA A 114 11.95 2.02 -12.52
C ALA A 114 11.70 1.82 -14.03
N GLU A 115 11.46 0.57 -14.47
CA GLU A 115 11.47 0.18 -15.89
C GLU A 115 10.06 -0.01 -16.51
N ALA A 116 9.00 0.00 -15.72
CA ALA A 116 7.64 -0.20 -16.23
C ALA A 116 7.07 1.11 -16.79
N ARG A 117 7.32 1.39 -18.08
CA ARG A 117 6.35 2.14 -18.90
C ARG A 117 5.30 1.13 -19.35
N HIS A 118 4.01 1.49 -19.29
CA HIS A 118 2.80 0.65 -19.38
C HIS A 118 2.35 0.13 -18.00
N GLN A 119 1.12 0.34 -17.52
CA GLN A 119 -0.11 0.76 -18.19
C GLN A 119 -1.15 1.11 -17.11
N ILE A 120 -1.96 2.13 -17.40
CA ILE A 120 -3.15 2.59 -16.69
C ILE A 120 -2.89 3.39 -15.40
N HIS A 121 -3.45 4.60 -15.42
CA HIS A 121 -2.87 5.79 -14.86
C HIS A 121 -3.29 6.08 -13.42
N ASN A 122 -3.92 5.13 -12.74
CA ASN A 122 -4.79 5.41 -11.59
C ASN A 122 -5.41 4.13 -10.97
N GLU A 123 -4.77 2.95 -11.05
CA GLU A 123 -5.44 1.71 -10.63
C GLU A 123 -4.68 1.00 -9.52
N LEU A 124 -5.26 1.09 -8.32
CA LEU A 124 -4.99 0.22 -7.20
C LEU A 124 -5.51 -1.18 -7.56
N ILE A 125 -4.60 -2.14 -7.78
CA ILE A 125 -4.95 -3.54 -8.04
C ILE A 125 -4.58 -4.36 -6.81
N VAL A 126 -5.54 -5.05 -6.18
CA VAL A 126 -5.30 -5.79 -4.94
C VAL A 126 -5.66 -7.27 -5.06
N GLN A 127 -4.75 -8.11 -4.56
CA GLN A 127 -4.93 -9.55 -4.42
C GLN A 127 -4.71 -9.94 -2.96
N LYS A 128 -5.74 -10.51 -2.31
CA LYS A 128 -5.62 -11.15 -0.99
C LYS A 128 -5.11 -12.59 -1.17
N ILE A 129 -4.16 -12.98 -0.33
CA ILE A 129 -3.68 -14.36 -0.21
C ILE A 129 -4.24 -14.88 1.11
N ASN A 130 -5.19 -15.82 1.03
CA ASN A 130 -5.82 -16.39 2.21
C ASN A 130 -4.92 -17.42 2.90
N SER A 131 -5.37 -17.95 4.05
CA SER A 131 -4.66 -18.96 4.85
C SER A 131 -4.33 -20.26 4.10
N SER A 132 -5.02 -20.55 3.00
CA SER A 132 -4.74 -21.69 2.11
C SER A 132 -3.78 -21.38 0.95
N GLY A 133 -3.28 -20.14 0.87
CA GLY A 133 -2.38 -19.68 -0.20
C GLY A 133 -3.07 -19.35 -1.52
N VAL A 134 -4.40 -19.34 -1.58
CA VAL A 134 -5.18 -19.00 -2.77
C VAL A 134 -5.25 -17.49 -2.95
N LYS A 135 -4.99 -17.01 -4.17
CA LYS A 135 -5.12 -15.60 -4.54
C LYS A 135 -6.56 -15.25 -4.88
N GLN A 136 -7.10 -14.24 -4.22
CA GLN A 136 -8.43 -13.69 -4.47
C GLN A 136 -8.28 -12.23 -4.93
N HIS A 137 -8.87 -11.89 -6.08
CA HIS A 137 -8.93 -10.50 -6.52
C HIS A 137 -9.93 -9.74 -5.67
N LEU A 138 -9.54 -8.57 -5.15
CA LEU A 138 -10.44 -7.69 -4.43
C LEU A 138 -10.93 -6.60 -5.38
N ASN A 139 -12.25 -6.47 -5.50
CA ASN A 139 -12.85 -5.31 -6.13
C ASN A 139 -12.85 -4.16 -5.11
N VAL A 140 -11.86 -3.28 -5.24
CA VAL A 140 -11.77 -2.07 -4.43
C VAL A 140 -12.47 -0.95 -5.21
N THR A 141 -13.72 -0.65 -4.86
CA THR A 141 -14.56 0.39 -5.49
C THR A 141 -14.69 1.62 -4.62
#